data_AF-X0ZUV3-F1
#
_entry.id   AF-X0ZUV3-F1
#
_cell.length_a   1.000
_cell.length_b   1.000
_cell.length_c   1.000
_cell.angle_alpha   90.00
_cell.angle_beta   90.00
_cell.angle_gamma   90.00
#
_symmetry.space_group_name_H-M   'P 1'
#
loop_
_entity.id
_entity.type
_entity.pdbx_description
1 polymer ?
#
loop_
_entity_poly.entity_id
_entity_poly.type
_entity_poly.pdbx_seq_one_letter_code
_entity_poly.pdbx_strand_id
1 'polypeptide(L)'
;MITIYSVSPLKKNLVKLARLQRRLAKKKKFSSNWRKTKTKINKLYYHISNVRKDFLHKTSTQLAKSHSLIVMEDLKVKNMTKSIKGTIENPGNNVKAKSGLNRAILDQRWSTFKDFLSYKMYWYGGDLIFINPKNTSITCSICSHIAKENRKSLTKF
;
A
#
# COMPACT_ATOMS: atom_id res chain seq x y z
N MET A 1 12.49 -9.18 -14.80
CA MET A 1 11.32 -8.75 -13.99
C MET A 1 11.54 -9.28 -12.58
N ILE A 2 11.74 -8.40 -11.58
CA ILE A 2 11.97 -8.84 -10.18
C ILE A 2 10.61 -9.08 -9.52
N THR A 3 10.39 -10.28 -8.99
CA THR A 3 9.17 -10.60 -8.24
C THR A 3 9.41 -10.30 -6.76
N ILE A 4 8.76 -9.26 -6.25
CA ILE A 4 8.80 -8.92 -4.81
C ILE A 4 7.49 -9.42 -4.19
N TYR A 5 7.57 -10.37 -3.26
CA TYR A 5 6.41 -10.84 -2.52
C TYR A 5 5.98 -9.79 -1.49
N SER A 6 4.81 -9.18 -1.71
CA SER A 6 4.26 -8.21 -0.76
C SER A 6 3.83 -8.89 0.55
N VAL A 7 4.17 -8.28 1.68
CA VAL A 7 3.59 -8.64 2.98
C VAL A 7 2.29 -7.88 3.21
N SER A 8 1.26 -8.57 3.68
CA SER A 8 -0.05 -7.99 4.02
C SER A 8 -0.38 -8.12 5.52
N PRO A 9 0.42 -7.50 6.42
CA PRO A 9 0.25 -7.65 7.86
C PRO A 9 -1.09 -7.10 8.36
N LEU A 10 -1.65 -6.09 7.69
CA LEU A 10 -2.98 -5.59 8.01
C LEU A 10 -4.04 -6.63 7.73
N LYS A 11 -4.05 -7.21 6.53
CA LYS A 11 -5.03 -8.23 6.11
C LYS A 11 -5.07 -9.39 7.11
N LYS A 12 -3.89 -9.88 7.52
CA LYS A 12 -3.75 -10.95 8.54
C LYS A 12 -4.33 -10.57 9.90
N ASN A 13 -4.28 -9.31 10.30
CA ASN A 13 -4.71 -8.83 11.61
C ASN A 13 -6.10 -8.16 11.63
N LEU A 14 -6.80 -8.06 10.49
CA LEU A 14 -8.10 -7.35 10.38
C LEU A 14 -9.16 -7.92 11.33
N VAL A 15 -9.27 -9.25 11.43
CA VAL A 15 -10.27 -9.90 12.29
C VAL A 15 -10.02 -9.56 13.76
N LYS A 16 -8.75 -9.64 14.19
CA LYS A 16 -8.32 -9.30 15.55
C LYS A 16 -8.58 -7.82 15.84
N LEU A 17 -8.26 -6.94 14.90
CA LEU A 17 -8.49 -5.51 14.99
C LEU A 17 -9.98 -5.19 15.16
N ALA A 18 -10.84 -5.76 14.31
CA ALA A 18 -12.28 -5.56 14.37
C ALA A 18 -12.88 -6.05 15.71
N ARG A 19 -12.42 -7.20 16.21
CA ARG A 19 -12.84 -7.73 17.52
C ARG A 19 -12.44 -6.79 18.66
N LEU A 20 -11.22 -6.26 18.65
CA LEU A 20 -10.76 -5.31 19.67
C LEU A 20 -11.51 -3.98 19.60
N GLN A 21 -11.77 -3.45 18.40
CA GLN A 21 -12.55 -2.22 18.22
C GLN A 21 -13.98 -2.37 18.72
N ARG A 22 -14.67 -3.48 18.39
CA ARG A 22 -16.02 -3.78 18.94
C ARG A 22 -16.01 -3.89 20.46
N ARG A 23 -14.97 -4.51 21.04
CA ARG A 23 -14.80 -4.58 22.51
C ARG A 23 -14.56 -3.21 23.15
N LEU A 24 -13.83 -2.33 22.48
CA LEU A 24 -13.57 -0.96 22.97
C LEU A 24 -14.86 -0.14 23.00
N ALA A 25 -15.68 -0.24 21.94
CA ALA A 25 -16.93 0.51 21.79
C ALA A 25 -17.94 0.19 22.92
N LYS A 26 -17.96 -1.05 23.41
CA LYS A 26 -18.83 -1.49 24.51
C LYS A 26 -18.35 -1.07 25.91
N LYS A 27 -17.19 -0.41 26.05
CA LYS A 27 -16.61 -0.05 27.35
C LYS A 27 -16.85 1.41 27.69
N LYS A 28 -17.14 1.70 28.97
CA LYS A 28 -17.21 3.09 29.48
C LYS A 28 -15.91 3.81 29.16
N LYS A 29 -16.01 4.90 28.40
CA LYS A 29 -14.88 5.73 27.98
C LYS A 29 -14.04 6.11 29.20
N PHE A 30 -12.71 6.08 29.04
CA PHE A 30 -11.72 6.38 30.09
C PHE A 30 -11.67 5.45 31.31
N SER A 31 -12.54 4.45 31.43
CA SER A 31 -12.39 3.41 32.46
C SER A 31 -11.06 2.65 32.32
N SER A 32 -10.58 2.03 33.41
CA SER A 32 -9.37 1.19 33.39
C SER A 32 -9.41 0.13 32.28
N ASN A 33 -10.56 -0.55 32.15
CA ASN A 33 -10.77 -1.56 31.11
C ASN A 33 -10.78 -0.99 29.68
N TRP A 34 -11.31 0.23 29.50
CA TRP A 34 -11.23 0.94 28.21
C TRP A 34 -9.79 1.28 27.86
N ARG A 35 -9.01 1.83 28.80
CA ARG A 35 -7.59 2.14 28.61
C ARG A 35 -6.79 0.89 28.24
N LYS A 36 -6.96 -0.22 28.98
CA LYS A 36 -6.32 -1.52 28.67
C LYS A 36 -6.62 -2.00 27.25
N THR A 37 -7.87 -1.85 26.80
CA THR A 37 -8.28 -2.28 25.44
C THR A 37 -7.69 -1.37 24.37
N LYS A 38 -7.68 -0.05 24.59
CA LYS A 38 -7.06 0.92 23.70
C LYS A 38 -5.56 0.65 23.54
N THR A 39 -4.85 0.35 24.64
CA THR A 39 -3.43 -0.04 24.60
C THR A 39 -3.21 -1.29 23.74
N LYS A 40 -4.08 -2.31 23.84
CA LYS A 40 -3.99 -3.52 22.98
C LYS A 40 -4.14 -3.19 21.50
N ILE A 41 -5.05 -2.28 21.16
CA ILE A 41 -5.24 -1.80 19.78
C ILE A 41 -3.99 -1.05 19.30
N ASN A 42 -3.45 -0.14 20.12
CA ASN A 42 -2.24 0.61 19.79
C ASN A 42 -1.04 -0.29 19.57
N LYS A 43 -0.83 -1.29 20.44
CA LYS A 43 0.23 -2.30 20.28
C LYS A 43 0.10 -3.07 18.96
N LEU A 44 -1.13 -3.41 18.56
CA LEU A 44 -1.38 -4.10 17.29
C LEU A 44 -1.06 -3.20 16.09
N TYR A 45 -1.47 -1.93 16.12
CA TYR A 45 -1.11 -0.96 15.08
C TYR A 45 0.40 -0.75 14.97
N TYR A 46 1.09 -0.64 16.12
CA TYR A 46 2.54 -0.50 16.17
C TYR A 46 3.23 -1.71 15.54
N HIS A 47 2.81 -2.93 15.89
CA HIS A 47 3.34 -4.15 15.28
C HIS A 47 3.13 -4.19 13.76
N ILE A 48 1.92 -3.89 13.28
CA ILE A 48 1.63 -3.85 11.83
C ILE A 48 2.52 -2.80 11.14
N SER A 49 2.68 -1.62 11.73
CA SER A 49 3.54 -0.57 11.19
C SER A 49 5.00 -1.01 11.08
N ASN A 50 5.52 -1.67 12.12
CA ASN A 50 6.89 -2.15 12.14
C ASN A 50 7.15 -3.25 11.12
N VAL A 51 6.23 -4.22 10.99
CA VAL A 51 6.36 -5.29 9.97
C VAL A 51 6.40 -4.69 8.57
N ARG A 52 5.53 -3.71 8.27
CA ARG A 52 5.58 -3.00 6.98
C ARG A 52 6.90 -2.26 6.79
N LYS A 53 7.33 -1.50 7.80
CA LYS A 53 8.55 -0.68 7.73
C LYS A 53 9.80 -1.56 7.52
N ASP A 54 9.90 -2.67 8.24
CA ASP A 54 10.98 -3.66 8.10
C ASP A 54 11.06 -4.20 6.68
N PHE A 55 9.92 -4.66 6.13
CA PHE A 55 9.84 -5.14 4.76
C PHE A 55 10.30 -4.06 3.76
N LEU A 56 9.76 -2.85 3.85
CA LEU A 56 10.13 -1.76 2.95
C LEU A 56 11.62 -1.43 3.02
N HIS A 57 12.22 -1.41 4.21
CA HIS A 57 13.66 -1.18 4.33
C HIS A 57 14.46 -2.31 3.70
N LYS A 58 14.12 -3.57 3.95
CA LYS A 58 14.82 -4.72 3.36
C LYS A 58 14.76 -4.69 1.84
N THR A 59 13.56 -4.54 1.28
CA THR A 59 13.35 -4.50 -0.18
C THR A 59 14.08 -3.31 -0.82
N SER A 60 13.95 -2.11 -0.27
CA SER A 60 14.63 -0.92 -0.84
C SER A 60 16.15 -1.03 -0.75
N THR A 61 16.71 -1.61 0.33
CA THR A 61 18.16 -1.86 0.43
C THR A 61 18.60 -2.90 -0.59
N GLN A 62 17.86 -4.00 -0.74
CA GLN A 62 18.19 -5.04 -1.70
C GLN A 62 18.24 -4.48 -3.13
N LEU A 63 17.24 -3.69 -3.51
CA LEU A 63 17.18 -3.07 -4.83
C LEU A 63 18.35 -2.10 -5.06
N ALA A 64 18.59 -1.20 -4.11
CA ALA A 64 19.63 -0.19 -4.25
C ALA A 64 21.05 -0.78 -4.30
N LYS A 65 21.29 -1.92 -3.65
CA LYS A 65 22.58 -2.63 -3.75
C LYS A 65 22.76 -3.41 -5.05
N SER A 66 21.67 -3.84 -5.69
CA SER A 66 21.74 -4.75 -6.84
C SER A 66 21.67 -4.02 -8.18
N HIS A 67 21.22 -2.77 -8.21
CA HIS A 67 20.99 -2.02 -9.44
C HIS A 67 21.56 -0.62 -9.32
N SER A 68 22.33 -0.20 -10.33
CA SER A 68 22.82 1.17 -10.45
C SER A 68 21.76 2.15 -10.96
N LEU A 69 20.77 1.66 -11.72
CA LEU A 69 19.66 2.45 -12.24
C LEU A 69 18.34 1.74 -11.93
N ILE A 70 17.39 2.48 -11.35
CA ILE A 70 16.02 2.03 -11.17
C ILE A 70 15.07 3.05 -11.78
N VAL A 71 14.14 2.55 -12.60
CA VAL A 71 13.05 3.34 -13.17
C VAL A 71 11.75 2.97 -12.49
N MET A 72 11.05 3.97 -11.95
CA MET A 72 9.81 3.78 -11.20
C MET A 72 8.68 4.65 -11.77
N GLU A 73 7.48 4.08 -11.86
CA GLU A 73 6.28 4.84 -12.20
C GLU A 73 5.91 5.85 -11.10
N ASP A 74 5.70 7.11 -11.48
CA ASP A 74 5.22 8.15 -10.56
C ASP A 74 3.70 8.04 -10.34
N LEU A 75 3.31 7.00 -9.61
CA LEU A 75 1.91 6.76 -9.26
C LEU A 75 1.41 7.84 -8.29
N LYS A 76 0.40 8.59 -8.70
CA LYS A 76 -0.30 9.58 -7.87
C LYS A 76 -1.21 8.88 -6.85
N VAL A 77 -0.63 8.26 -5.82
CA VAL A 77 -1.32 7.45 -4.80
C VAL A 77 -2.51 8.19 -4.18
N LYS A 78 -2.34 9.48 -3.86
CA LYS A 78 -3.39 10.35 -3.31
C LYS A 78 -4.66 10.35 -4.18
N ASN A 79 -4.49 10.42 -5.50
CA ASN A 79 -5.60 10.41 -6.45
C ASN A 79 -6.20 9.01 -6.57
N MET A 80 -5.36 7.97 -6.57
CA MET A 80 -5.80 6.58 -6.64
C MET A 80 -6.64 6.16 -5.42
N THR A 81 -6.35 6.72 -4.24
CA THR A 81 -7.03 6.39 -2.98
C THR A 81 -8.17 7.35 -2.63
N LYS A 82 -8.60 8.20 -3.56
CA LYS A 82 -9.73 9.12 -3.34
C LYS A 82 -10.99 8.31 -3.00
N SER A 83 -11.72 8.77 -1.99
CA SER A 83 -13.00 8.18 -1.58
C SER A 83 -14.06 8.47 -2.64
N ILE A 84 -14.94 7.51 -2.87
CA ILE A 84 -16.11 7.66 -3.75
C ILE A 84 -17.43 7.55 -2.96
N LYS A 85 -17.39 7.64 -1.62
CA LYS A 85 -18.54 7.38 -0.72
C LYS A 85 -19.76 8.26 -1.01
N GLY A 86 -19.60 9.41 -1.68
CA GLY A 86 -20.68 10.35 -1.95
C GLY A 86 -21.21 11.04 -0.68
N THR A 87 -22.28 11.79 -0.83
CA THR A 87 -23.05 12.41 0.27
C THR A 87 -24.35 11.65 0.51
N ILE A 88 -25.18 12.11 1.46
CA ILE A 88 -26.51 11.53 1.69
C ILE A 88 -27.41 11.78 0.46
N GLU A 89 -27.32 12.98 -0.13
CA GLU A 89 -28.11 13.39 -1.29
C GLU A 89 -27.64 12.76 -2.61
N ASN A 90 -26.33 12.54 -2.76
CA ASN A 90 -25.76 11.87 -3.92
C ASN A 90 -24.84 10.72 -3.49
N PRO A 91 -25.41 9.52 -3.27
CA PRO A 91 -24.65 8.38 -2.77
C PRO A 91 -23.66 7.87 -3.81
N GLY A 92 -22.50 7.42 -3.32
CA GLY A 92 -21.49 6.81 -4.16
C GLY A 92 -21.89 5.44 -4.69
N ASN A 93 -21.51 5.13 -5.93
CA ASN A 93 -21.59 3.78 -6.49
C ASN A 93 -20.33 2.96 -6.19
N ASN A 94 -20.45 1.64 -6.03
CA ASN A 94 -19.32 0.71 -5.83
C ASN A 94 -18.37 1.06 -4.65
N VAL A 95 -18.87 1.76 -3.63
CA VAL A 95 -18.08 2.28 -2.51
C VAL A 95 -17.32 1.17 -1.76
N LYS A 96 -17.96 0.01 -1.55
CA LYS A 96 -17.35 -1.12 -0.85
C LYS A 96 -16.14 -1.67 -1.60
N ALA A 97 -16.28 -1.89 -2.91
CA ALA A 97 -15.20 -2.37 -3.77
C ALA A 97 -14.03 -1.36 -3.79
N LYS A 98 -14.34 -0.07 -3.98
CA LYS A 98 -13.33 1.00 -3.98
C LYS A 98 -12.63 1.15 -2.62
N SER A 99 -13.37 1.08 -1.51
CA SER A 99 -12.80 1.12 -0.16
C SER A 99 -11.84 -0.04 0.09
N GLY A 100 -12.21 -1.24 -0.37
CA GLY A 100 -11.32 -2.41 -0.36
C GLY A 100 -10.03 -2.20 -1.16
N LEU A 101 -10.15 -1.68 -2.38
CA LEU A 101 -9.01 -1.35 -3.24
C LEU A 101 -8.12 -0.28 -2.61
N ASN A 102 -8.70 0.82 -2.12
CA ASN A 102 -7.97 1.90 -1.47
C ASN A 102 -7.19 1.38 -0.27
N ARG A 103 -7.81 0.50 0.55
CA ARG A 103 -7.13 -0.13 1.67
C ARG A 103 -5.95 -1.00 1.22
N ALA A 104 -6.09 -1.76 0.15
CA ALA A 104 -5.00 -2.58 -0.39
C ALA A 104 -3.84 -1.70 -0.88
N ILE A 105 -4.12 -0.63 -1.63
CA ILE A 105 -3.11 0.34 -2.09
C ILE A 105 -2.38 0.99 -0.91
N LEU A 106 -3.13 1.45 0.09
CA LEU A 106 -2.54 2.09 1.28
C LEU A 106 -1.72 1.12 2.14
N ASP A 107 -2.07 -0.18 2.14
CA ASP A 107 -1.31 -1.21 2.87
C ASP A 107 0.12 -1.36 2.31
N GLN A 108 0.31 -1.12 1.00
CA GLN A 108 1.61 -1.23 0.33
C GLN A 108 2.56 -0.05 0.59
N ARG A 109 2.05 1.10 1.03
CA ARG A 109 2.84 2.30 1.39
C ARG A 109 3.85 2.78 0.31
N TRP A 110 3.42 2.84 -0.95
CA TRP A 110 4.30 3.21 -2.08
C TRP A 110 5.03 4.54 -1.92
N SER A 111 4.43 5.57 -1.32
CA SER A 111 5.12 6.84 -1.05
C SER A 111 6.31 6.66 -0.13
N THR A 112 6.14 5.92 0.98
CA THR A 112 7.24 5.64 1.91
C THR A 112 8.32 4.78 1.25
N PHE A 113 7.93 3.85 0.37
CA PHE A 113 8.88 3.06 -0.40
C PHE A 113 9.71 3.91 -1.36
N LYS A 114 9.05 4.85 -2.07
CA LYS A 114 9.71 5.85 -2.92
C LYS A 114 10.76 6.62 -2.12
N ASP A 115 10.38 7.17 -0.96
CA ASP A 115 11.31 7.89 -0.08
C ASP A 115 12.50 7.01 0.32
N PHE A 116 12.24 5.76 0.70
CA PHE A 116 13.26 4.81 1.11
C PHE A 116 14.22 4.42 0.01
N LEU A 117 13.70 4.25 -1.21
CA LEU A 117 14.51 3.92 -2.35
C LEU A 117 15.33 5.13 -2.79
N SER A 118 14.74 6.33 -2.83
CA SER A 118 15.44 7.56 -3.23
C SER A 118 16.72 7.79 -2.42
N TYR A 119 16.63 7.80 -1.08
CA TYR A 119 17.84 8.07 -0.29
C TYR A 119 18.86 6.93 -0.37
N LYS A 120 18.42 5.68 -0.56
CA LYS A 120 19.35 4.54 -0.65
C LYS A 120 20.04 4.47 -1.99
N MET A 121 19.34 4.74 -3.09
CA MET A 121 19.94 4.86 -4.41
C MET A 121 21.05 5.92 -4.36
N TYR A 122 20.75 7.08 -3.77
CA TYR A 122 21.76 8.12 -3.54
C TYR A 122 22.96 7.62 -2.71
N TRP A 123 22.74 6.90 -1.61
CA TRP A 123 23.83 6.35 -0.79
C TRP A 123 24.73 5.34 -1.51
N TYR A 124 24.16 4.53 -2.40
CA TYR A 124 24.91 3.53 -3.16
C TYR A 124 25.41 4.07 -4.52
N GLY A 125 25.23 5.36 -4.79
CA GLY A 125 25.68 6.00 -6.03
C GLY A 125 24.86 5.61 -7.27
N GLY A 126 23.61 5.17 -7.08
CA GLY A 126 22.70 4.82 -8.16
C GLY A 126 21.64 5.89 -8.43
N ASP A 127 21.02 5.81 -9.60
CA ASP A 127 20.00 6.73 -10.07
C ASP A 127 18.59 6.17 -9.93
N LEU A 128 17.65 7.02 -9.50
CA LEU A 128 16.22 6.72 -9.44
C LEU A 128 15.45 7.68 -10.33
N ILE A 129 14.91 7.16 -11.44
CA ILE A 129 14.17 7.95 -12.42
C ILE A 129 12.67 7.68 -12.29
N PHE A 130 11.88 8.75 -12.25
CA PHE A 130 10.42 8.68 -12.22
C PHE A 130 9.83 8.91 -13.61
N ILE A 131 9.00 7.96 -14.06
CA ILE A 131 8.32 8.05 -15.37
C ILE A 131 6.82 8.23 -15.21
N ASN A 132 6.19 8.80 -16.23
CA ASN A 132 4.74 8.92 -16.29
C ASN A 132 4.09 7.52 -16.41
N PRO A 133 3.20 7.12 -15.49
CA PRO A 133 2.52 5.80 -15.55
C PRO A 133 1.46 5.68 -16.65
N LYS A 134 1.21 6.73 -17.44
CA LYS A 134 0.16 6.71 -18.45
C LYS A 134 0.50 5.65 -19.52
N ASN A 135 -0.44 4.72 -19.73
CA ASN A 135 -0.39 3.65 -20.71
C ASN A 135 0.74 2.62 -20.57
N THR A 136 1.67 2.76 -19.60
CA THR A 136 2.78 1.82 -19.38
C THR A 136 2.30 0.37 -19.22
N SER A 137 1.21 0.17 -18.49
CA SER A 137 0.60 -1.15 -18.23
C SER A 137 -0.20 -1.77 -19.39
N ILE A 138 -0.42 -1.03 -20.49
CA ILE A 138 -1.18 -1.47 -21.68
C ILE A 138 -0.40 -1.30 -22.99
N THR A 139 0.83 -0.83 -22.89
CA THR A 139 1.74 -0.69 -24.04
C THR A 139 2.58 -1.95 -24.15
N CYS A 140 2.57 -2.59 -25.31
CA CYS A 140 3.43 -3.74 -25.55
C CYS A 140 4.90 -3.30 -25.53
N SER A 141 5.75 -3.97 -24.75
CA SER A 141 7.18 -3.65 -24.67
C SER A 141 7.97 -4.00 -25.94
N ILE A 142 7.37 -4.78 -26.84
CA ILE A 142 8.01 -5.23 -28.09
C ILE A 142 7.59 -4.33 -29.25
N CYS A 143 6.28 -4.14 -29.45
CA CYS A 143 5.75 -3.44 -30.62
C CYS A 143 5.16 -2.05 -30.32
N SER A 144 5.20 -1.59 -29.07
CA SER A 144 4.64 -0.30 -28.62
C SER A 144 3.13 -0.10 -28.85
N HIS A 145 2.41 -1.14 -29.30
CA HIS A 145 0.96 -1.08 -29.49
C HIS A 145 0.24 -0.90 -28.15
N ILE A 146 -0.74 0.01 -28.11
CA ILE A 146 -1.53 0.34 -26.92
C ILE A 146 -2.90 -0.31 -27.04
N ALA A 147 -3.13 -1.38 -26.28
CA ALA A 147 -4.42 -2.07 -26.24
C ALA A 147 -4.78 -2.48 -24.80
N LYS A 148 -6.08 -2.41 -24.45
CA LYS A 148 -6.54 -2.83 -23.11
C LYS A 148 -6.24 -4.31 -22.84
N GLU A 149 -6.27 -5.13 -23.88
CA GLU A 149 -5.98 -6.57 -23.85
C GLU A 149 -4.54 -6.90 -23.45
N ASN A 150 -3.59 -5.97 -23.66
CA ASN A 150 -2.19 -6.15 -23.28
C ASN A 150 -2.02 -6.27 -21.75
N ARG A 151 -2.97 -5.73 -20.98
CA ARG A 151 -2.96 -5.89 -19.53
C ARG A 151 -3.38 -7.32 -19.18
N LYS A 152 -2.41 -8.13 -18.74
CA LYS A 152 -2.67 -9.46 -18.18
C LYS A 152 -3.70 -9.36 -17.05
N SER A 153 -4.82 -10.08 -17.16
CA SER A 153 -5.81 -10.17 -16.10
C SER A 153 -5.20 -10.87 -14.88
N LEU A 154 -5.59 -10.43 -13.68
CA LEU A 154 -5.16 -10.97 -12.37
C LEU A 154 -5.52 -12.46 -12.15
N THR A 155 -6.12 -13.15 -13.14
CA THR A 155 -6.56 -14.54 -13.09
C THR A 155 -5.46 -15.57 -13.41
N LYS A 156 -4.23 -15.13 -13.75
CA LYS A 156 -3.12 -16.02 -14.16
C LYS A 156 -1.96 -16.11 -13.15
N PHE A 157 -2.18 -15.80 -11.87
CA PHE A 157 -1.18 -15.95 -10.81
C PHE A 157 -1.77 -16.52 -9.53
#